data_AF-A0AAW8AA09-F1
#
_entry.id   AF-A0AAW8AA09-F1
#
_cell.length_a   1.000
_cell.length_b   1.000
_cell.length_c   1.000
_cell.angle_alpha   90.00
_cell.angle_beta   90.00
_cell.angle_gamma   90.00
#
_symmetry.space_group_name_H-M   'P 1'
#
loop_
_entity.id
_entity.type
_entity.pdbx_description
1 polymer ?
#
loop_
_entity_poly.entity_id
_entity_poly.type
_entity_poly.pdbx_seq_one_letter_code
_entity_poly.pdbx_strand_id
1 'polypeptide(L)'
;MTLNCIKNALFAAMHGMTPEEYELQKARDNLKSVTDNFLDQHPELLKSASSDTPTDKRGEALSPMRDTFGAEQRIKKSLGADSRPAVSHTADHIDPEMLAKAKAAAAALAKSDPDRYGNIIKQQGV
;
A
#
# COMPACT_ATOMS: atom_id res chain seq x y z
N MET A 1 11.81 33.04 9.14
CA MET A 1 12.37 32.49 7.89
C MET A 1 13.84 32.17 8.11
N THR A 2 14.29 30.98 7.72
CA THR A 2 15.71 30.59 7.76
C THR A 2 16.35 30.83 6.39
N LEU A 3 17.68 30.95 6.31
CA LEU A 3 18.38 31.08 5.03
C LEU A 3 18.06 29.92 4.07
N ASN A 4 17.82 28.73 4.62
CA ASN A 4 17.50 27.53 3.84
C ASN A 4 16.11 27.62 3.19
N CYS A 5 15.10 28.16 3.90
CA CYS A 5 13.77 28.31 3.32
C CYS A 5 13.75 29.33 2.18
N ILE A 6 14.56 30.39 2.27
CA ILE A 6 14.70 31.39 1.19
C ILE A 6 15.35 30.76 -0.05
N LYS A 7 16.43 29.98 0.14
CA LYS A 7 17.09 29.26 -0.95
C LYS A 7 16.14 28.28 -1.62
N ASN A 8 15.45 27.45 -0.84
CA ASN A 8 14.50 26.47 -1.36
C ASN A 8 13.36 27.15 -2.12
N ALA A 9 12.84 28.28 -1.62
CA ALA A 9 11.81 29.04 -2.33
C ALA A 9 12.30 29.61 -3.68
N LEU A 10 13.55 30.10 -3.74
CA LEU A 10 14.15 30.57 -4.98
C LEU A 10 14.34 29.44 -6.00
N PHE A 11 14.89 28.30 -5.55
CA PHE A 11 15.04 27.13 -6.42
C PHE A 11 13.69 26.58 -6.88
N ALA A 12 12.71 26.51 -5.99
CA ALA A 12 11.35 26.11 -6.34
C ALA A 12 10.79 27.01 -7.45
N ALA A 13 10.91 28.33 -7.31
CA ALA A 13 10.48 29.27 -8.33
C ALA A 13 11.21 29.08 -9.68
N MET A 14 12.51 28.80 -9.67
CA MET A 14 13.27 28.48 -10.89
C MET A 14 12.81 27.21 -11.59
N HIS A 15 12.32 26.22 -10.82
CA HIS A 15 11.81 24.96 -11.33
C HIS A 15 10.29 24.99 -11.60
N GLY A 16 9.63 26.13 -11.41
CA GLY A 16 8.18 26.26 -11.56
C GLY A 16 7.39 25.46 -10.51
N MET A 17 8.00 25.20 -9.36
CA MET A 17 7.45 24.43 -8.24
C MET A 17 7.15 25.34 -7.05
N THR A 18 6.31 24.87 -6.15
CA THR A 18 6.18 25.43 -4.80
C THR A 18 7.38 25.02 -3.92
N PRO A 19 7.72 25.81 -2.88
CA PRO A 19 8.80 25.45 -1.95
C PRO A 19 8.63 24.05 -1.34
N GLU A 20 7.40 23.67 -1.02
CA GLU A 20 7.04 22.36 -0.47
C GLU A 20 7.29 21.22 -1.48
N GLU A 21 6.89 21.41 -2.74
CA GLU A 21 7.16 20.43 -3.81
C GLU A 21 8.66 20.27 -4.06
N TYR A 22 9.41 21.36 -4.03
CA TYR A 22 10.85 21.33 -4.21
C TYR A 22 11.55 20.59 -3.06
N GLU A 23 11.13 20.81 -1.81
CA GLU A 23 11.67 20.06 -0.67
C GLU A 23 11.35 18.55 -0.76
N LEU A 24 10.13 18.21 -1.18
CA LEU A 24 9.74 16.82 -1.40
C LEU A 24 10.55 16.16 -2.52
N GLN A 25 10.74 16.87 -3.63
CA GLN A 25 11.54 16.38 -4.75
C GLN A 25 12.99 16.13 -4.32
N LYS A 26 13.59 17.08 -3.59
CA LYS A 26 14.93 16.94 -3.02
C LYS A 26 15.03 15.73 -2.08
N ALA A 27 14.02 15.49 -1.24
CA ALA A 27 14.00 14.33 -0.36
C ALA A 27 13.94 13.00 -1.14
N ARG A 28 13.16 12.95 -2.24
CA ARG A 28 13.09 11.79 -3.13
C ARG A 28 14.42 11.51 -3.82
N ASP A 29 15.07 12.54 -4.35
CA ASP A 29 16.35 12.40 -5.05
C ASP A 29 17.45 11.92 -4.09
N ASN A 30 17.47 12.45 -2.86
CA ASN A 30 18.38 11.99 -1.82
C ASN A 30 18.13 10.51 -1.45
N LEU A 31 16.86 10.12 -1.24
CA LEU A 31 16.51 8.74 -0.91
C LEU A 31 16.90 7.77 -2.03
N LYS A 32 16.64 8.16 -3.28
CA LYS A 32 17.04 7.39 -4.46
C LYS A 32 18.56 7.21 -4.49
N SER A 33 19.32 8.29 -4.34
CA SER A 33 20.79 8.21 -4.34
C SER A 33 21.34 7.31 -3.24
N VAL A 34 20.79 7.38 -2.02
CA VAL A 34 21.22 6.53 -0.90
C VAL A 34 20.88 5.07 -1.16
N THR A 35 19.68 4.82 -1.70
CA THR A 35 19.21 3.47 -2.00
C THR A 35 20.02 2.84 -3.13
N ASP A 36 20.27 3.58 -4.21
CA ASP A 36 21.09 3.12 -5.33
C ASP A 36 22.50 2.77 -4.84
N ASN A 37 23.14 3.65 -4.07
CA ASN A 37 24.47 3.38 -3.53
C ASN A 37 24.49 2.17 -2.56
N PHE A 38 23.43 1.99 -1.77
CA PHE A 38 23.30 0.83 -0.90
C PHE A 38 23.17 -0.47 -1.71
N LEU A 39 22.35 -0.48 -2.78
CA LEU A 39 22.16 -1.64 -3.63
C LEU A 39 23.41 -1.97 -4.47
N ASP A 40 24.17 -0.94 -4.90
CA ASP A 40 25.45 -1.13 -5.57
C ASP A 40 26.49 -1.79 -4.66
N GLN A 41 26.45 -1.51 -3.35
CA GLN A 41 27.31 -2.13 -2.35
C GLN A 41 26.84 -3.54 -1.95
N HIS A 42 25.54 -3.83 -2.10
CA HIS A 42 24.90 -5.08 -1.72
C HIS A 42 24.21 -5.78 -2.90
N PRO A 43 24.96 -6.16 -3.96
CA PRO A 43 24.39 -6.80 -5.15
C PRO A 43 23.76 -8.17 -4.85
N GLU A 44 24.04 -8.80 -3.71
CA GLU A 44 23.39 -10.01 -3.23
C GLU A 44 21.89 -9.82 -2.95
N LEU A 45 21.47 -8.61 -2.55
CA LEU A 45 20.06 -8.32 -2.29
C LEU A 45 19.23 -8.35 -3.59
N LEU A 46 19.86 -7.98 -4.71
CA LEU A 46 19.28 -8.09 -6.05
C LEU A 46 19.21 -9.55 -6.55
N LYS A 47 20.01 -10.46 -5.99
CA LYS A 47 20.12 -11.87 -6.41
C LYS A 47 19.17 -12.81 -5.66
N SER A 48 18.30 -12.30 -4.80
CA SER A 48 17.35 -13.11 -4.01
C SER A 48 16.19 -13.73 -4.81
N ALA A 49 16.16 -13.57 -6.13
CA ALA A 49 15.43 -14.47 -7.02
C ALA A 49 16.36 -15.61 -7.50
N SER A 50 16.81 -16.45 -6.58
CA SER A 50 17.51 -17.69 -6.93
C SER A 50 16.56 -18.62 -7.70
N SER A 51 16.75 -18.66 -9.01
CA SER A 51 17.05 -19.86 -9.82
C SER A 51 16.61 -21.25 -9.31
N ASP A 52 15.37 -21.42 -8.85
CA ASP A 52 14.68 -22.73 -8.82
C ASP A 52 13.74 -22.88 -10.02
N THR A 53 14.23 -22.53 -11.22
CA THR A 53 13.60 -22.97 -12.46
C THR A 53 14.67 -23.58 -13.36
N PRO A 54 14.43 -24.80 -13.87
CA PRO A 54 15.44 -25.53 -14.62
C PRO A 54 15.75 -24.81 -15.92
N THR A 55 17.04 -24.87 -16.23
CA THR A 55 17.78 -24.37 -17.39
C THR A 55 17.02 -24.56 -18.69
N ASP A 56 16.79 -23.48 -19.44
CA ASP A 56 17.31 -23.32 -20.80
C ASP A 56 16.88 -21.99 -21.39
N LYS A 57 17.73 -21.45 -22.29
CA LYS A 57 17.59 -20.19 -23.07
C LYS A 57 18.33 -19.00 -22.45
N ARG A 58 19.68 -19.10 -22.50
CA ARG A 58 20.57 -17.93 -22.52
C ARG A 58 20.20 -17.03 -23.69
N GLY A 59 20.12 -15.73 -23.43
CA GLY A 59 20.27 -14.69 -24.45
C GLY A 59 18.98 -14.25 -25.13
N GLU A 60 18.09 -13.58 -24.40
CA GLU A 60 17.19 -12.62 -25.03
C GLU A 60 17.14 -11.39 -24.14
N ALA A 61 17.68 -10.28 -24.66
CA ALA A 61 17.55 -8.97 -24.03
C ALA A 61 16.07 -8.75 -23.71
N LEU A 62 15.80 -8.30 -22.49
CA LEU A 62 14.46 -7.99 -22.01
C LEU A 62 13.83 -6.94 -22.93
N SER A 63 13.14 -7.41 -23.96
CA SER A 63 12.26 -6.57 -24.78
C SER A 63 11.15 -6.06 -23.86
N PRO A 64 10.70 -4.80 -24.00
CA PRO A 64 9.65 -4.24 -23.18
C PRO A 64 8.41 -5.14 -23.24
N MET A 65 7.97 -5.61 -22.07
CA MET A 65 6.80 -6.44 -21.83
C MET A 65 5.60 -5.96 -22.67
N ARG A 66 5.30 -6.65 -23.77
CA ARG A 66 4.21 -6.29 -24.71
C ARG A 66 2.96 -7.15 -24.60
N ASP A 67 2.82 -7.98 -23.57
CA ASP A 67 1.62 -8.80 -23.35
C ASP A 67 0.97 -8.52 -21.99
N THR A 68 0.41 -7.32 -21.84
CA THR A 68 -0.42 -6.94 -20.69
C THR A 68 -1.70 -7.79 -20.58
N PHE A 69 -2.27 -8.21 -21.72
CA PHE A 69 -3.49 -9.02 -21.77
C PHE A 69 -3.32 -10.45 -21.22
N GLY A 70 -2.16 -11.07 -21.46
CA GLY A 70 -1.88 -12.43 -20.98
C GLY A 70 -1.61 -12.47 -19.48
N ALA A 71 -0.91 -11.45 -18.95
CA ALA A 71 -0.60 -11.33 -17.53
C ALA A 71 -1.87 -11.15 -16.69
N GLU A 72 -2.78 -10.26 -17.08
CA GLU A 72 -4.04 -10.03 -16.37
C GLU A 72 -4.94 -11.27 -16.32
N GLN A 73 -5.03 -12.03 -17.42
CA GLN A 73 -5.83 -13.26 -17.43
C GLN A 73 -5.23 -14.35 -16.55
N ARG A 74 -3.89 -14.46 -16.49
CA ARG A 74 -3.21 -15.39 -15.58
C ARG A 74 -3.41 -15.00 -14.12
N ILE A 75 -3.32 -13.71 -13.82
CA ILE A 75 -3.57 -13.16 -12.48
C ILE A 75 -5.03 -13.39 -12.04
N LYS A 76 -6.00 -13.15 -12.92
CA LYS A 76 -7.43 -13.42 -12.63
C LYS A 76 -7.70 -14.90 -12.35
N LYS A 77 -7.10 -15.81 -13.11
CA LYS A 77 -7.21 -17.26 -12.88
C LYS A 77 -6.54 -17.70 -11.57
N SER A 78 -5.35 -17.18 -11.25
CA SER A 78 -4.65 -17.54 -10.01
C SER A 78 -5.33 -17.00 -8.75
N LEU A 79 -5.97 -15.83 -8.86
CA LEU A 79 -6.73 -15.22 -7.75
C LEU A 79 -8.09 -15.88 -7.52
N GLY A 80 -8.44 -16.93 -8.28
CA GLY A 80 -9.68 -17.65 -8.09
C GLY A 80 -10.92 -16.79 -8.35
N ALA A 81 -10.85 -15.87 -9.33
CA ALA A 81 -12.02 -15.08 -9.73
C ALA A 81 -13.19 -15.98 -10.23
N ASP A 82 -12.89 -17.23 -10.61
CA ASP A 82 -13.87 -18.26 -10.98
C ASP A 82 -14.32 -19.11 -9.77
N SER A 83 -13.70 -18.95 -8.60
CA SER A 83 -13.97 -19.69 -7.37
C SER A 83 -14.87 -18.88 -6.45
N ARG A 84 -16.17 -19.00 -6.74
CA ARG A 84 -17.36 -18.52 -6.00
C ARG A 84 -17.80 -17.09 -6.37
N PRO A 85 -19.12 -16.86 -6.51
CA PRO A 85 -19.65 -15.51 -6.64
C PRO A 85 -19.24 -14.71 -5.41
N ALA A 86 -18.73 -13.49 -5.63
CA ALA A 86 -18.50 -12.54 -4.55
C ALA A 86 -19.82 -12.35 -3.81
N VAL A 87 -19.91 -12.86 -2.58
CA VAL A 87 -21.04 -12.59 -1.70
C VAL A 87 -20.94 -11.12 -1.35
N SER A 88 -21.70 -10.29 -2.04
CA SER A 88 -21.85 -8.89 -1.70
C SER A 88 -22.48 -8.83 -0.31
N HIS A 89 -21.74 -8.34 0.69
CA HIS A 89 -22.32 -7.88 1.94
C HIS A 89 -23.08 -6.56 1.69
N THR A 90 -24.00 -6.55 0.72
CA THR A 90 -25.02 -5.53 0.60
C THR A 90 -25.97 -5.71 1.78
N ALA A 91 -26.36 -4.58 2.39
CA ALA A 91 -27.03 -4.49 3.69
C ALA A 91 -28.32 -5.32 3.84
N ASP A 92 -28.87 -5.85 2.75
CA ASP A 92 -30.10 -6.64 2.71
C ASP A 92 -29.96 -8.07 3.25
N HIS A 93 -28.75 -8.54 3.55
CA HIS A 93 -28.49 -9.92 4.03
C HIS A 93 -27.94 -9.98 5.47
N ILE A 94 -28.03 -8.88 6.23
CA ILE A 94 -27.59 -8.89 7.63
C ILE A 94 -28.68 -9.54 8.48
N ASP A 95 -28.38 -10.71 9.05
CA ASP A 95 -29.25 -11.37 10.01
C ASP A 95 -29.47 -10.45 11.24
N PRO A 96 -30.71 -10.01 11.50
CA PRO A 96 -31.01 -9.05 12.56
C PRO A 96 -30.69 -9.61 13.96
N GLU A 97 -30.74 -10.92 14.16
CA GLU A 97 -30.41 -11.54 15.45
C GLU A 97 -28.89 -11.49 15.69
N MET A 98 -28.10 -11.77 14.66
CA MET A 98 -26.64 -11.67 14.73
C MET A 98 -26.19 -10.22 14.95
N LEU A 99 -26.87 -9.25 14.33
CA LEU A 99 -26.62 -7.83 14.55
C LEU A 99 -26.97 -7.39 15.97
N ALA A 100 -28.09 -7.86 16.53
CA ALA A 100 -28.46 -7.61 17.92
C ALA A 100 -27.44 -8.20 18.90
N LYS A 101 -26.98 -9.43 18.66
CA LYS A 101 -25.97 -10.09 19.47
C LYS A 101 -24.62 -9.37 19.44
N ALA A 102 -24.19 -8.91 18.27
CA ALA A 102 -22.96 -8.14 18.11
C ALA A 102 -23.04 -6.80 18.86
N LYS A 103 -24.18 -6.10 18.77
CA LYS A 103 -24.41 -4.86 19.53
C LYS A 103 -24.37 -5.08 21.05
N ALA A 104 -25.00 -6.15 21.54
CA ALA A 104 -24.98 -6.49 22.97
C ALA A 104 -23.57 -6.81 23.46
N ALA A 105 -22.78 -7.58 22.69
CA ALA A 105 -21.40 -7.89 23.02
C ALA A 105 -20.50 -6.64 23.03
N ALA A 106 -20.67 -5.75 22.06
CA ALA A 106 -19.94 -4.47 22.02
C ALA A 106 -20.30 -3.57 23.22
N ALA A 107 -21.58 -3.52 23.60
CA ALA A 107 -22.01 -2.78 24.78
C ALA A 107 -21.46 -3.37 26.09
N ALA A 108 -21.38 -4.70 26.20
CA ALA A 108 -20.75 -5.36 27.35
C ALA A 108 -19.25 -5.03 27.45
N LEU A 109 -18.54 -5.03 26.32
CA LEU A 109 -17.12 -4.70 26.26
C LEU A 109 -16.84 -3.23 26.63
N ALA A 110 -17.70 -2.32 26.18
CA ALA A 110 -17.64 -0.91 26.58
C ALA A 110 -17.94 -0.70 28.07
N LYS A 111 -18.79 -1.55 28.68
CA LYS A 111 -19.07 -1.51 30.13
C LYS A 111 -17.96 -2.13 30.97
N SER A 112 -17.26 -3.15 30.46
CA SER A 112 -16.17 -3.82 31.20
C SER A 112 -14.90 -2.97 31.30
N ASP A 113 -14.63 -2.14 30.29
CA ASP A 113 -13.46 -1.24 30.28
C ASP A 113 -13.79 0.09 29.58
N PRO A 114 -14.48 0.99 30.30
CA PRO A 114 -14.95 2.26 29.75
C PRO A 114 -13.82 3.24 29.44
N ASP A 115 -12.71 3.21 30.17
CA ASP A 115 -11.56 4.09 29.90
C ASP A 115 -10.89 3.75 28.56
N ARG A 116 -10.83 2.46 28.21
CA ARG A 116 -10.21 2.00 26.98
C ARG A 116 -11.14 2.04 25.78
N TYR A 117 -12.43 1.72 25.96
CA TYR A 117 -13.38 1.58 24.86
C TYR A 117 -14.50 2.61 24.82
N GLY A 118 -14.73 3.40 25.86
CA GLY A 118 -15.82 4.38 25.91
C GLY A 118 -15.73 5.47 24.83
N ASN A 119 -14.52 5.84 24.43
CA ASN A 119 -14.27 6.83 23.37
C ASN A 119 -14.37 6.25 21.95
N ILE A 120 -14.26 4.91 21.82
CA ILE A 120 -14.18 4.19 20.53
C ILE A 120 -15.55 3.58 20.20
N ILE A 121 -16.18 2.95 21.19
CA ILE A 121 -17.51 2.38 21.12
C ILE A 121 -18.47 3.38 21.76
N LYS A 122 -18.86 4.39 20.98
CA LYS A 122 -19.90 5.33 21.40
C LYS A 122 -21.18 4.52 21.63
N GLN A 123 -21.67 4.50 22.86
CA GLN A 123 -22.99 3.95 23.13
C GLN A 123 -24.00 4.82 22.37
N GLN A 124 -24.47 4.32 21.22
CA GLN A 124 -25.63 4.92 20.57
C GLN A 124 -26.79 4.70 21.54
N GLY A 125 -27.38 5.81 21.98
CA GLY A 125 -28.46 5.82 22.96
C GLY A 125 -29.62 4.91 22.57
N VAL A 126 -30.29 4.44 23.62
CA VAL A 126 -31.60 3.78 23.61
C VAL A 126 -32.60 4.56 22.78
#